data_AF-A0A3D0W1M9-F1
#
_entry.id   AF-A0A3D0W1M9-F1
#
_cell.length_a   1.000
_cell.length_b   1.000
_cell.length_c   1.000
_cell.angle_alpha   90.00
_cell.angle_beta   90.00
_cell.angle_gamma   90.00
#
_symmetry.space_group_name_H-M   'P 1'
#
loop_
_entity.id
_entity.type
_entity.pdbx_description
1 polymer ?
#
loop_
_entity_poly.entity_id
_entity_poly.type
_entity_poly.pdbx_seq_one_letter_code
_entity_poly.pdbx_strand_id
1 'polypeptide(L)' 'MQILGIILIVYGVFMLAGFLLQFPFFYNNPKSRLFIKKMGRKGFNTLIIIFGIVALVAGILILNTL' A
#
# COMPACT_ATOMS: atom_id res chain seq x y z
N MET A 1 -16.17 0.64 -14.25
CA MET A 1 -14.79 0.12 -14.04
C MET A 1 -13.75 1.23 -13.89
N GLN A 2 -13.86 2.37 -14.59
CA GLN A 2 -12.95 3.51 -14.44
C GLN A 2 -12.86 4.05 -13.01
N ILE A 3 -13.99 4.20 -12.31
CA ILE A 3 -14.03 4.63 -10.89
C ILE A 3 -13.20 3.68 -10.00
N LEU A 4 -13.28 2.38 -10.26
CA LEU A 4 -12.58 1.37 -9.47
C LEU A 4 -11.05 1.44 -9.70
N GLY A 5 -10.63 1.67 -10.94
CA GLY A 5 -9.22 1.93 -11.27
C GLY A 5 -8.69 3.20 -10.60
N ILE A 6 -9.44 4.29 -10.63
CA ILE A 6 -9.08 5.56 -9.96
C ILE A 6 -8.92 5.34 -8.46
N ILE A 7 -9.87 4.66 -7.82
CA ILE A 7 -9.80 4.34 -6.37
C ILE A 7 -8.55 3.51 -6.07
N LEU A 8 -8.22 2.52 -6.90
CA LEU A 8 -7.04 1.66 -6.70
C LEU A 8 -5.73 2.44 -6.82
N ILE A 9 -5.64 3.35 -7.81
CA ILE A 9 -4.48 4.22 -8.00
C ILE A 9 -4.31 5.13 -6.79
N VAL A 10 -5.39 5.81 -6.36
CA VAL A 10 -5.37 6.69 -5.18
C VAL A 10 -4.96 5.90 -3.93
N TYR A 11 -5.46 4.69 -3.76
CA TYR A 11 -5.11 3.82 -2.63
C TYR A 11 -3.65 3.37 -2.66
N GLY A 12 -3.13 3.00 -3.84
CA GLY A 12 -1.72 2.63 -4.03
C GLY A 12 -0.77 3.79 -3.73
N VAL A 13 -1.10 5.01 -4.22
CA VAL A 13 -0.37 6.24 -3.90
C VAL A 13 -0.44 6.53 -2.40
N PHE A 14 -1.61 6.35 -1.77
CA PHE A 14 -1.78 6.58 -0.33
C PHE A 14 -0.96 5.60 0.52
N MET A 15 -0.85 4.33 0.12
CA MET A 15 0.01 3.35 0.78
C MET A 15 1.49 3.73 0.67
N LEU A 16 1.95 4.14 -0.52
CA LEU A 16 3.33 4.56 -0.73
C LEU A 16 3.66 5.86 0.03
N ALA A 17 2.74 6.82 0.04
CA ALA A 17 2.85 8.04 0.83
C ALA A 17 2.85 7.73 2.34
N GLY A 18 1.99 6.81 2.80
CA GLY A 18 1.94 6.35 4.19
C GLY A 18 3.23 5.65 4.64
N PHE A 19 3.88 4.93 3.72
CA PHE A 19 5.22 4.38 3.90
C PHE A 19 6.30 5.48 3.98
N LEU A 20 6.31 6.43 3.03
CA LEU A 20 7.28 7.53 2.96
C LEU A 20 7.25 8.42 4.20
N LEU A 21 6.04 8.80 4.63
CA LEU A 21 5.80 9.61 5.83
C LEU A 21 5.92 8.80 7.13
N GLN A 22 6.16 7.49 7.03
CA GLN A 22 6.17 6.52 8.14
C GLN A 22 5.03 6.78 9.14
N PHE A 23 3.81 7.00 8.62
CA PHE A 23 2.70 7.48 9.45
C PHE A 23 2.52 6.55 10.66
N PRO A 24 2.46 7.07 11.90
CA PRO A 24 2.31 6.25 13.09
C PRO A 24 1.06 5.39 13.03
N PHE A 25 0.05 5.75 12.24
CA PHE A 25 -1.13 4.93 12.00
C PHE A 25 -0.83 3.56 11.36
N PHE A 26 0.16 3.49 10.46
CA PHE A 26 0.59 2.24 9.83
C PHE A 26 1.46 1.38 10.75
N TYR A 27 2.23 1.98 11.67
CA TYR A 27 3.22 1.27 12.47
C TYR A 27 2.82 1.06 13.93
N ASN A 28 1.90 1.86 14.45
CA ASN A 28 1.48 1.87 15.86
C ASN A 28 0.13 1.15 16.09
N ASN A 29 -0.42 0.51 15.04
CA ASN A 29 -1.65 -0.28 15.15
C ASN A 29 -1.32 -1.72 15.62
N PRO A 30 -2.04 -2.31 16.59
CA PRO A 30 -1.77 -3.67 17.10
C PRO A 30 -1.61 -4.74 16.01
N LYS A 31 -2.38 -4.66 14.91
CA LYS A 31 -2.26 -5.58 13.77
C LYS A 31 -0.90 -5.43 13.06
N SER A 32 -0.51 -4.21 12.73
CA SER A 32 0.78 -3.91 12.10
C SER A 32 1.95 -4.29 13.01
N ARG A 33 1.80 -4.09 14.32
CA ARG A 33 2.83 -4.43 15.31
C ARG A 33 3.11 -5.93 15.36
N LEU A 34 2.09 -6.78 15.15
CA LEU A 34 2.27 -8.24 15.02
C LEU A 34 3.04 -8.62 13.75
N PHE A 35 2.72 -7.99 12.62
CA PHE A 35 3.44 -8.20 11.36
C PHE A 35 4.90 -7.72 11.45
N ILE A 36 5.12 -6.53 12.01
CA ILE A 36 6.46 -5.98 12.28
C ILE A 36 7.23 -6.90 13.25
N LYS A 37 6.58 -7.51 14.24
CA LYS A 37 7.23 -8.45 15.17
C LYS A 37 7.63 -9.78 14.50
N LYS A 38 6.86 -10.25 13.50
CA LYS A 38 7.17 -11.49 12.75
C LYS A 38 8.19 -11.31 11.64
N MET A 39 8.15 -10.21 10.89
CA MET A 39 9.01 -9.96 9.71
C MET A 39 10.09 -8.90 9.92
N GLY A 40 10.06 -8.17 11.03
CA GLY A 40 10.90 -7.00 11.25
C GLY A 40 10.37 -5.75 10.56
N ARG A 41 10.81 -4.58 11.03
CA ARG A 41 10.37 -3.27 10.53
C ARG A 41 10.74 -3.06 9.04
N LYS A 42 11.90 -3.58 8.63
CA LYS A 42 12.34 -3.57 7.22
C LYS A 42 11.44 -4.45 6.34
N GLY A 43 11.07 -5.65 6.80
CA GLY A 43 10.19 -6.54 6.04
C GLY A 43 8.78 -5.96 5.87
N PHE A 44 8.22 -5.35 6.92
CA PHE A 44 6.91 -4.69 6.83
C PHE A 44 6.93 -3.49 5.88
N ASN A 45 8.01 -2.71 5.88
CA ASN A 45 8.24 -1.64 4.92
C ASN A 45 8.23 -2.15 3.47
N THR A 46 8.99 -3.21 3.19
CA THR A 46 9.03 -3.83 1.86
C THR A 46 7.66 -4.35 1.43
N LEU A 47 6.88 -4.93 2.36
CA LEU A 47 5.50 -5.36 2.07
C LEU A 47 4.60 -4.21 1.64
N ILE A 48 4.64 -3.06 2.34
CA ILE A 48 3.81 -1.90 1.98
C ILE A 48 4.21 -1.35 0.61
N ILE A 49 5.51 -1.30 0.31
CA ILE A 49 5.99 -0.86 -1.00
C ILE A 49 5.49 -1.78 -2.10
N ILE A 50 5.63 -3.10 -1.93
CA ILE A 50 5.18 -4.09 -2.91
C ILE A 50 3.66 -3.98 -3.10
N PHE A 51 2.89 -3.89 -2.02
CA PHE A 51 1.43 -3.73 -2.11
C PHE A 51 1.02 -2.44 -2.79
N GLY A 52 1.68 -1.32 -2.49
CA GLY A 52 1.43 -0.03 -3.13
C GLY A 52 1.72 -0.04 -4.63
N ILE A 53 2.83 -0.67 -5.03
CA ILE A 53 3.20 -0.81 -6.45
C ILE A 53 2.20 -1.73 -7.18
N VAL A 54 1.85 -2.88 -6.59
CA VAL A 54 0.87 -3.80 -7.19
C VAL A 54 -0.49 -3.13 -7.34
N ALA A 55 -0.95 -2.37 -6.34
CA ALA A 55 -2.20 -1.63 -6.41
C ALA A 55 -2.18 -0.54 -7.51
N LEU A 56 -1.05 0.17 -7.67
CA LEU A 56 -0.86 1.14 -8.76
C LEU A 56 -0.90 0.48 -10.13
N VAL A 57 -0.14 -0.59 -10.34
CA VAL A 57 -0.07 -1.31 -11.61
C VAL A 57 -1.42 -1.93 -11.96
N ALA A 58 -2.08 -2.57 -11.00
CA ALA A 58 -3.42 -3.12 -11.18
C ALA A 58 -4.46 -2.02 -11.50
N GLY A 59 -4.36 -0.88 -10.82
CA GLY A 59 -5.23 0.27 -11.06
C GLY A 59 -5.07 0.83 -12.48
N ILE A 60 -3.83 1.02 -12.94
CA ILE A 60 -3.52 1.47 -14.31
C ILE A 60 -4.00 0.46 -15.34
N LEU A 61 -3.76 -0.84 -15.13
CA LEU A 61 -4.25 -1.89 -16.02
C LEU A 61 -5.78 -1.85 -16.13
N ILE A 62 -6.50 -1.81 -15.01
CA ILE A 62 -7.98 -1.76 -15.01
C ILE A 62 -8.50 -0.50 -15.72
N LEU A 63 -7.79 0.62 -15.61
CA LEU A 63 -8.17 1.89 -16.24
C LEU A 63 -7.86 1.90 -17.75
N ASN A 64 -6.82 1.19 -18.18
CA ASN A 64 -6.41 1.10 -19.58
C ASN A 64 -7.14 -0.01 -20.38
N THR A 65 -7.74 -1.00 -19.71
CA THR A 65 -8.39 -2.15 -20.36
C THR A 65 -9.90 -1.92 -20.62
N LEU A 66 -10.45 -0.74 -20.32
CA LEU A 66 -11.86 -0.36 -20.48
C LEU A 66 -12.01 1.03 -21.08
#